data_AF-A0A7Y2VE42-F1
#
_entry.id   AF-A0A7Y2VE42-F1
#
_cell.length_a   1.000
_cell.length_b   1.000
_cell.length_c   1.000
_cell.angle_alpha   90.00
_cell.angle_beta   90.00
_cell.angle_gamma   90.00
#
_symmetry.space_group_name_H-M   'P 1'
#
loop_
_entity.id
_entity.type
_entity.pdbx_description
1 polymer ?
#
loop_
_entity_poly.entity_id
_entity_poly.type
_entity_poly.pdbx_seq_one_letter_code
_entity_poly.pdbx_strand_id
1 'polypeptide(L)'
;MLYYLFEYLEQEYQLPGATLFQFLTFRAAMAVLLSLLLATVYGKRIINLLRRKQIGETVRDLGLDGQEQKAGTPTMGGIIIILSTLIPVILFADLKNIYVIL
;
A
#
# COMPACT_ATOMS: atom_id res chain seq x y z
N MET A 1 13.74 -2.76 -3.61
CA MET A 1 14.49 -2.19 -4.76
C MET A 1 15.44 -1.07 -4.35
N LEU A 2 14.95 -0.06 -3.60
CA LEU A 2 15.79 1.03 -3.08
C LEU A 2 16.90 0.52 -2.17
N TYR A 3 16.63 -0.53 -1.38
CA TYR A 3 17.65 -1.21 -0.58
C TYR A 3 18.91 -1.55 -1.41
N TYR A 4 18.75 -2.26 -2.53
CA TYR A 4 19.89 -2.65 -3.38
C TYR A 4 20.55 -1.45 -4.07
N LEU A 5 19.78 -0.42 -4.42
CA LEU A 5 20.30 0.79 -5.04
C LEU A 5 21.20 1.55 -4.06
N PHE A 6 20.74 1.78 -2.83
CA PHE A 6 21.52 2.47 -1.80
C PHE A 6 22.70 1.63 -1.30
N GLU A 7 22.58 0.31 -1.31
CA GLU A 7 23.71 -0.59 -1.05
C GLU A 7 24.81 -0.45 -2.12
N TYR A 8 24.46 -0.43 -3.40
CA TYR A 8 25.41 -0.20 -4.50
C TYR A 8 26.07 1.19 -4.44
N LEU A 9 25.27 2.23 -4.18
CA LEU A 9 25.74 3.61 -4.05
C LEU A 9 26.70 3.79 -2.87
N GLU A 10 26.46 3.10 -1.76
CA GLU A 10 27.37 3.11 -0.61
C GLU A 10 28.71 2.44 -0.95
N GLN A 11 28.66 1.28 -1.63
CA GLN A 11 29.87 0.51 -1.95
C GLN A 11 30.78 1.25 -2.95
N GLU A 12 30.21 1.90 -3.96
CA GLU A 12 30.99 2.54 -5.04
C GLU A 12 31.31 4.01 -4.77
N TYR A 13 30.42 4.75 -4.10
CA TYR A 13 30.52 6.21 -3.99
C TYR A 13 30.60 6.73 -2.54
N GLN A 14 30.53 5.86 -1.53
CA GLN A 14 30.57 6.21 -0.09
C GLN A 14 29.64 7.39 0.26
N LEU A 15 28.41 7.32 -0.25
CA LEU A 15 27.46 8.42 -0.15
C LEU A 15 26.95 8.58 1.28
N PRO A 16 27.18 9.75 1.92
CA PRO A 16 26.75 9.96 3.30
C PRO A 16 25.23 9.83 3.43
N GLY A 17 24.79 8.89 4.27
CA GLY A 17 23.38 8.60 4.53
C GLY A 17 22.81 7.37 3.80
N ALA A 18 23.52 6.76 2.85
CA ALA A 18 23.05 5.54 2.20
C ALA A 18 23.00 4.33 3.16
N THR A 19 23.85 4.32 4.19
CA THR A 19 23.80 3.35 5.30
C THR A 19 22.46 3.33 6.05
N LEU A 20 21.69 4.42 6.04
CA LEU A 20 20.36 4.46 6.68
C LEU A 20 19.42 3.41 6.08
N PHE A 21 19.52 3.16 4.78
CA PHE A 21 18.70 2.17 4.08
C PHE A 21 19.08 0.73 4.41
N GLN A 22 20.22 0.49 5.06
CA GLN A 22 20.60 -0.85 5.53
C GLN A 22 19.86 -1.24 6.82
N PHE A 23 19.53 -0.26 7.67
CA PHE A 23 18.80 -0.50 8.90
C PHE A 23 17.36 -0.97 8.64
N LEU A 24 16.97 -2.08 9.27
CA LEU A 24 15.63 -2.66 9.13
C LEU A 24 14.55 -1.71 9.67
N THR A 25 14.81 -1.08 10.82
CA THR A 25 13.87 -0.15 11.48
C THR A 25 13.56 1.06 10.60
N PHE A 26 14.58 1.62 9.93
CA PHE A 26 14.41 2.73 9.01
C PHE A 26 13.56 2.33 7.81
N ARG A 27 13.88 1.21 7.16
CA ARG A 27 13.11 0.69 6.03
C ARG A 27 11.66 0.40 6.41
N ALA A 28 11.43 -0.20 7.58
CA ALA A 28 10.09 -0.49 8.08
C ALA A 28 9.29 0.79 8.33
N ALA A 29 9.88 1.79 9.00
CA ALA A 29 9.23 3.07 9.24
C ALA A 29 8.86 3.79 7.93
N MET A 30 9.78 3.83 6.97
CA MET A 30 9.53 4.42 5.64
C MET A 30 8.45 3.67 4.87
N ALA A 31 8.41 2.34 4.95
CA ALA A 31 7.37 1.54 4.30
C ALA A 31 5.98 1.83 4.89
N VAL A 32 5.88 1.94 6.22
CA VAL A 32 4.62 2.29 6.92
C VAL A 32 4.16 3.70 6.54
N LEU A 33 5.06 4.69 6.58
CA LEU A 33 4.74 6.06 6.23
C LEU A 33 4.28 6.18 4.77
N LEU A 34 4.97 5.52 3.85
CA LEU A 34 4.58 5.53 2.43
C LEU A 34 3.25 4.81 2.22
N SER A 35 3.01 3.68 2.89
CA SER A 35 1.73 2.95 2.83
C SER A 35 0.57 3.82 3.29
N LEU A 36 0.72 4.49 4.42
CA LEU A 36 -0.29 5.40 4.95
C LEU A 36 -0.54 6.59 4.01
N LEU A 37 0.52 7.17 3.46
CA LEU A 37 0.42 8.27 2.49
C LEU A 37 -0.33 7.83 1.24
N LEU A 38 0.01 6.65 0.69
CA LEU A 38 -0.67 6.11 -0.48
C LEU A 38 -2.15 5.86 -0.20
N ALA A 39 -2.47 5.22 0.92
CA ALA A 39 -3.85 4.91 1.30
C ALA A 39 -4.68 6.19 1.50
N THR A 40 -4.14 7.21 2.17
CA THR A 40 -4.86 8.46 2.46
C THR A 40 -5.01 9.35 1.24
N VAL A 41 -3.94 9.53 0.45
CA VAL A 41 -3.94 10.44 -0.71
C VAL A 41 -4.69 9.82 -1.90
N TYR A 42 -4.45 8.54 -2.19
CA TYR A 42 -5.05 7.87 -3.35
C TYR A 42 -6.33 7.11 -3.03
N GLY A 43 -6.62 6.84 -1.75
CA GLY A 43 -7.81 6.09 -1.34
C GLY A 43 -9.11 6.67 -1.92
N LYS A 44 -9.34 7.98 -1.79
CA LYS A 44 -10.55 8.64 -2.33
C LYS A 44 -10.66 8.49 -3.86
N ARG A 45 -9.55 8.56 -4.58
CA ARG A 45 -9.54 8.38 -6.04
C ARG A 45 -9.90 6.94 -6.42
N ILE A 46 -9.34 5.96 -5.71
CA ILE A 46 -9.63 4.53 -5.93
C ILE A 46 -11.10 4.22 -5.60
N ILE A 47 -11.61 4.74 -4.48
CA ILE A 47 -13.03 4.61 -4.09
C ILE A 47 -13.95 5.14 -5.20
N ASN A 48 -13.68 6.33 -5.73
CA ASN A 48 -14.47 6.92 -6.81
C ASN A 48 -14.40 6.09 -8.10
N LEU A 49 -13.23 5.52 -8.41
CA LEU A 49 -13.03 4.66 -9.57
C LEU A 49 -13.84 3.36 -9.44
N LEU A 50 -13.80 2.72 -8.26
CA LEU A 50 -14.57 1.51 -7.98
C LEU A 50 -16.08 1.76 -8.01
N ARG A 51 -16.54 2.88 -7.44
CA ARG A 51 -17.94 3.30 -7.53
C ARG A 51 -18.40 3.51 -8.97
N ARG A 52 -17.56 4.14 -9.82
CA ARG A 52 -17.86 4.35 -11.25
C ARG A 52 -17.94 3.04 -12.04
N LYS A 53 -17.16 2.02 -11.66
CA LYS A 53 -17.21 0.68 -12.27
C LYS A 53 -18.40 -0.17 -11.80
N GLN A 54 -19.33 0.40 -11.01
CA GLN A 54 -20.48 -0.30 -10.43
C GLN A 54 -20.09 -1.58 -9.67
N ILE A 55 -18.90 -1.62 -9.09
CA ILE A 55 -18.47 -2.68 -8.16
C ILE A 55 -18.97 -2.30 -6.76
N GLY A 56 -20.29 -2.19 -6.64
CA GLY A 56 -21.01 -1.97 -5.40
C GLY A 56 -21.98 -3.12 -5.17
N GLU A 57 -22.26 -3.41 -3.91
CA GLU A 57 -23.30 -4.40 -3.57
C GLU A 57 -24.65 -3.93 -4.10
N THR A 58 -25.29 -4.75 -4.95
CA THR A 58 -26.73 -4.67 -5.17
C THR A 58 -27.41 -5.10 -3.88
N VAL A 59 -27.93 -4.13 -3.13
CA VAL A 59 -28.67 -4.37 -1.89
C VAL A 59 -29.94 -5.14 -2.26
N ARG A 60 -30.02 -6.40 -1.87
CA ARG A 60 -31.27 -7.17 -1.92
C ARG A 60 -32.15 -6.66 -0.79
N ASP A 61 -33.38 -6.29 -1.09
CA ASP A 61 -34.29 -5.73 -0.09
C ASP A 61 -34.59 -6.78 0.99
N LEU A 62 -34.00 -6.59 2.17
CA LEU A 62 -34.09 -7.49 3.32
C LEU A 62 -35.04 -6.95 4.40
N GLY A 63 -35.66 -5.77 4.20
CA GLY A 63 -36.60 -5.17 5.15
C GLY A 63 -35.98 -4.77 6.50
N LEU A 64 -34.67 -4.57 6.56
CA LEU A 64 -33.94 -4.20 7.78
C LEU A 64 -33.62 -2.70 7.80
N ASP A 65 -33.86 -2.04 8.93
CA ASP A 65 -33.52 -0.62 9.13
C ASP A 65 -32.00 -0.39 8.93
N GLY A 66 -31.64 0.57 8.06
CA GLY A 66 -30.25 0.90 7.74
C GLY A 66 -29.63 0.14 6.55
N GLN A 67 -30.39 -0.74 5.87
CA GLN A 67 -29.96 -1.41 4.62
C GLN A 67 -29.66 -0.41 3.50
N GLU A 68 -30.53 0.59 3.31
CA GLU A 68 -30.33 1.61 2.26
C GLU A 68 -29.08 2.45 2.47
N GLN A 69 -28.61 2.64 3.72
CA GLN A 69 -27.40 3.41 4.01
C GLN A 69 -26.11 2.70 3.56
N LYS A 70 -26.14 1.38 3.40
CA LYS A 70 -25.03 0.59 2.86
C LYS A 70 -25.06 0.49 1.33
N ALA A 71 -26.16 0.90 0.70
CA ALA A 71 -26.30 0.89 -0.76
C ALA A 71 -25.28 1.83 -1.43
N GLY A 72 -24.46 1.29 -2.33
CA GLY A 72 -23.45 2.07 -3.05
C GLY A 72 -22.11 2.25 -2.31
N THR A 73 -21.90 1.55 -1.19
CA THR A 73 -20.57 1.40 -0.60
C THR A 73 -19.75 0.42 -1.44
N PRO A 74 -18.57 0.81 -1.98
CA PRO A 74 -17.79 -0.08 -2.83
C PRO A 74 -17.23 -1.26 -2.02
N THR A 75 -17.42 -2.48 -2.51
CA THR A 75 -17.09 -3.73 -1.80
C THR A 75 -15.63 -4.18 -1.97
N MET A 76 -14.78 -3.36 -2.59
CA MET A 76 -13.38 -3.70 -2.92
C MET A 76 -12.35 -2.78 -2.23
N GLY A 77 -12.59 -2.41 -0.97
CA GLY A 77 -11.61 -1.65 -0.17
C GLY A 77 -10.25 -2.35 -0.03
N GLY A 78 -10.22 -3.68 -0.10
CA GLY A 78 -8.99 -4.48 -0.07
C GLY A 78 -7.99 -4.13 -1.19
N ILE A 79 -8.46 -3.64 -2.35
CA ILE A 79 -7.57 -3.18 -3.43
C ILE A 79 -6.69 -2.02 -2.95
N ILE A 80 -7.26 -1.10 -2.17
CA ILE A 80 -6.52 0.05 -1.63
C ILE A 80 -5.42 -0.45 -0.71
N ILE A 81 -5.74 -1.42 0.16
CA ILE A 81 -4.79 -2.02 1.09
C ILE A 81 -3.67 -2.71 0.29
N ILE A 82 -3.99 -3.59 -0.65
CA ILE A 82 -3.01 -4.33 -1.46
C ILE A 82 -2.09 -3.36 -2.21
N LEU A 83 -2.63 -2.35 -2.89
CA LEU A 83 -1.80 -1.38 -3.60
C LEU A 83 -0.92 -0.55 -2.67
N SER A 84 -1.48 -0.14 -1.52
CA SER A 84 -0.76 0.70 -0.55
C SER A 84 0.29 -0.09 0.22
N THR A 85 0.18 -1.42 0.32
CA THR A 85 1.21 -2.27 0.95
C THR A 85 2.24 -2.78 -0.06
N LEU A 86 1.83 -3.14 -1.27
CA LEU A 86 2.71 -3.73 -2.27
C LEU A 86 3.76 -2.74 -2.77
N ILE A 87 3.38 -1.48 -3.02
CA ILE A 87 4.30 -0.45 -3.53
C ILE A 87 5.46 -0.19 -2.53
N PRO A 88 5.20 0.09 -1.24
CA PRO A 88 6.27 0.27 -0.25
C PRO A 88 7.12 -0.98 -0.02
N VAL A 89 6.53 -2.18 -0.07
CA VAL A 89 7.28 -3.44 0.06
C VAL A 89 8.27 -3.59 -1.09
N ILE A 90 7.84 -3.39 -2.34
CA ILE A 90 8.74 -3.47 -3.51
C ILE A 90 9.88 -2.45 -3.41
N LEU A 91 9.58 -1.25 -2.91
CA LEU A 91 10.57 -0.18 -2.79
C LEU A 91 11.57 -0.44 -1.67
N PHE A 92 11.10 -0.66 -0.43
CA PHE A 92 11.96 -0.66 0.76
C PHE A 92 12.34 -2.05 1.27
N ALA A 93 11.57 -3.09 0.99
CA ALA A 93 11.89 -4.43 1.48
C ALA A 93 13.06 -5.07 0.69
N ASP A 94 13.72 -6.00 1.36
CA ASP A 94 14.65 -6.92 0.72
C ASP A 94 13.87 -8.05 0.04
N LEU A 95 13.83 -8.03 -1.28
CA LEU A 95 13.05 -8.97 -2.09
C LEU A 95 13.67 -10.37 -2.15
N LYS A 96 14.89 -10.56 -1.66
CA LYS A 96 15.52 -11.88 -1.50
C LYS A 96 15.12 -12.55 -0.18
N ASN A 97 14.51 -11.79 0.73
CA ASN A 97 14.10 -12.32 2.01
C ASN A 97 12.91 -13.27 1.83
N ILE A 98 13.03 -14.50 2.34
CA ILE A 98 12.01 -15.54 2.21
C ILE A 98 10.67 -15.10 2.83
N TYR A 99 10.69 -14.30 3.91
CA TYR A 99 9.49 -13.77 4.55
C TYR A 99 8.76 -12.70 3.73
N VAL A 100 9.41 -12.16 2.69
CA VAL A 100 8.82 -11.16 1.78
C VAL A 100 8.27 -11.82 0.51
N ILE A 101 8.86 -12.94 0.10
CA ILE A 101 8.46 -13.70 -1.09
C ILE A 101 7.25 -14.61 -0.80
N LEU A 102 7.19 -15.19 0.40
CA LEU A 102 6.22 -16.21 0.82
C LEU A 102 4.95 -15.58 1.41
#